data_AF-A0A6P2ASW3-F1
#
_entry.id   AF-A0A6P2ASW3-F1
#
_cell.length_a   1.000
_cell.length_b   1.000
_cell.length_c   1.000
_cell.angle_alpha   90.00
_cell.angle_beta   90.00
_cell.angle_gamma   90.00
#
_symmetry.space_group_name_H-M   'P 1'
#
loop_
_entity.id
_entity.type
_entity.pdbx_description
1 polymer ?
#
loop_
_entity_poly.entity_id
_entity_poly.type
_entity_poly.pdbx_seq_one_letter_code
_entity_poly.pdbx_strand_id
1 'polypeptide(L)'
;MWAEFNQQPRNQKVAILLALLGAIPGLPLAGIHKFYLRQPLWGVVYLALFLLPVPHVASGLEALWYLLLDQEQFYGRFNPGLPPPKGAKITPQIDPIQVQAIAAALRDLEQLRQEGLISEYEFEQKRRQLLEE
;
A
#
# COMPACT_ATOMS: atom_id res chain seq x y z
N MET A 1 17.39 -2.63 -22.43
CA MET A 1 17.89 -1.41 -21.78
C MET A 1 16.85 -0.73 -20.88
N TRP A 2 15.59 -0.55 -21.31
CA TRP A 2 14.52 0.03 -20.46
C TRP A 2 14.09 -0.83 -19.26
N ALA A 3 14.27 -2.16 -19.34
CA ALA A 3 13.85 -3.10 -18.28
C ALA A 3 14.71 -3.03 -17.01
N GLU A 4 15.99 -2.66 -17.11
CA GLU A 4 16.93 -2.64 -15.98
C GLU A 4 16.72 -1.43 -15.06
N PHE A 5 16.37 -0.27 -15.62
CA PHE A 5 16.15 0.95 -14.83
C PHE A 5 14.94 0.82 -13.88
N ASN A 6 14.01 -0.07 -14.23
CA ASN A 6 12.81 -0.28 -13.43
C ASN A 6 13.05 -1.20 -12.21
N GLN A 7 14.22 -1.83 -12.07
CA GLN A 7 14.49 -2.78 -11.00
C GLN A 7 15.10 -2.17 -9.72
N GLN A 8 15.36 -0.86 -9.70
CA GLN A 8 15.88 -0.21 -8.49
C GLN A 8 14.74 0.07 -7.48
N PRO A 9 14.92 -0.32 -6.20
CA PRO A 9 13.96 0.00 -5.15
C PRO A 9 13.97 1.50 -4.84
N ARG A 10 12.77 2.05 -4.65
CA ARG A 10 12.56 3.45 -4.27
C ARG A 10 12.68 3.59 -2.76
N ASN A 11 13.45 4.59 -2.35
CA ASN A 11 13.74 4.89 -0.96
C ASN A 11 12.75 5.94 -0.43
N GLN A 12 12.12 5.62 0.69
CA GLN A 12 11.18 6.50 1.39
C GLN A 12 11.78 7.87 1.73
N LYS A 13 13.04 7.90 2.19
CA LYS A 13 13.72 9.14 2.58
C LYS A 13 13.85 10.10 1.40
N VAL A 14 14.20 9.57 0.22
CA VAL A 14 14.32 10.36 -1.01
C VAL A 14 12.94 10.89 -1.41
N ALA A 15 11.90 10.07 -1.34
CA ALA A 15 10.53 10.50 -1.64
C ALA A 15 10.05 11.63 -0.70
N ILE A 16 10.35 11.54 0.60
CA ILE A 16 10.02 12.59 1.57
C ILE A 16 10.77 13.88 1.25
N LEU A 17 12.09 13.81 1.02
CA LEU A 17 12.90 15.00 0.71
C LEU A 17 12.39 15.69 -0.57
N LEU A 18 12.07 14.91 -1.60
CA LEU A 18 11.49 15.43 -2.85
C LEU A 18 10.10 16.05 -2.61
N ALA A 19 9.26 15.44 -1.78
CA ALA A 19 7.94 15.96 -1.46
C ALA A 19 8.02 17.28 -0.66
N LEU A 20 8.96 17.38 0.28
CA LEU A 20 9.23 18.63 1.02
C LEU A 20 9.75 19.74 0.11
N LEU A 21 10.64 19.42 -0.83
CA LEU A 21 11.10 20.38 -1.85
C LEU A 21 9.94 20.85 -2.73
N GLY A 22 9.03 19.96 -3.09
CA GLY A 22 7.82 20.29 -3.86
C GLY A 22 6.79 21.13 -3.10
N ALA A 23 6.85 21.13 -1.76
CA ALA A 23 5.96 21.93 -0.91
C ALA A 23 6.32 23.42 -0.89
N ILE A 24 7.49 23.80 -1.40
CA ILE A 24 7.91 25.21 -1.46
C ILE A 24 7.10 25.92 -2.56
N PRO A 25 6.27 26.92 -2.20
CA PRO A 25 5.45 27.63 -3.17
C PRO A 25 6.33 28.44 -4.13
N GLY A 26 5.95 28.45 -5.41
CA GLY A 26 6.64 29.21 -6.46
C GLY A 26 7.73 28.44 -7.21
N LEU A 27 8.08 27.23 -6.78
CA LEU A 27 8.95 26.34 -7.55
C LEU A 27 8.10 25.32 -8.33
N PRO A 28 8.36 25.09 -9.63
CA PRO A 28 7.69 24.06 -10.43
C PRO A 28 8.21 22.65 -10.08
N LEU A 29 8.49 22.40 -8.80
CA LEU A 29 8.94 21.11 -8.26
C LEU A 29 7.81 20.34 -7.58
N ALA A 30 6.63 20.94 -7.43
CA ALA A 30 5.45 20.27 -6.91
C ALA A 30 5.14 19.02 -7.77
N GLY A 31 5.15 17.85 -7.14
CA GLY A 31 4.88 16.57 -7.82
C GLY A 31 6.08 15.84 -8.41
N ILE A 32 7.32 16.35 -8.28
CA ILE A 32 8.52 15.61 -8.72
C ILE A 32 8.66 14.27 -8.00
N HIS A 33 8.30 14.22 -6.71
CA HIS A 33 8.29 12.98 -5.95
C HIS A 33 7.33 11.95 -6.53
N LYS A 34 6.25 12.34 -7.23
CA LYS A 34 5.35 11.40 -7.92
C LYS A 34 6.06 10.69 -9.07
N PHE A 35 6.91 11.39 -9.83
CA PHE A 35 7.72 10.77 -10.88
C PHE A 35 8.73 9.77 -10.30
N TYR A 36 9.34 10.12 -9.17
CA TYR A 36 10.23 9.19 -8.44
C TYR A 36 9.49 7.92 -8.00
N LEU A 37 8.23 8.06 -7.57
CA LEU A 37 7.35 6.97 -7.13
C LEU A 37 6.64 6.23 -8.28
N ARG A 38 7.04 6.46 -9.55
CA ARG A 38 6.43 5.84 -10.74
C ARG A 38 4.94 6.17 -10.93
N GLN A 39 4.50 7.34 -10.47
CA GLN A 39 3.15 7.87 -10.67
C GLN A 39 3.18 9.08 -11.64
N PRO A 40 3.54 8.88 -12.92
CA PRO A 40 3.77 9.98 -13.85
C PRO A 40 2.51 10.80 -14.13
N LEU A 41 1.33 10.15 -14.16
CA LEU A 41 0.05 10.85 -14.37
C LEU A 41 -0.16 11.95 -13.31
N TRP A 42 0.02 11.61 -12.04
CA TRP A 42 -0.14 12.55 -10.93
C TRP A 42 0.95 13.62 -10.92
N GLY A 43 2.18 13.26 -11.29
CA GLY A 43 3.27 14.23 -11.45
C GLY A 43 2.95 15.29 -12.51
N VAL A 44 2.40 14.88 -13.66
CA VAL A 44 1.96 15.80 -14.72
C VAL A 44 0.81 16.68 -14.24
N VAL A 45 -0.17 16.13 -13.51
CA VAL A 45 -1.27 16.92 -12.92
C VAL A 45 -0.73 18.00 -11.98
N TYR A 46 0.23 17.66 -11.11
CA TYR A 46 0.82 18.62 -10.18
C TYR A 46 1.62 19.70 -10.91
N LEU A 47 2.37 19.32 -11.95
CA LEU A 47 3.10 20.27 -12.79
C LEU A 47 2.16 21.16 -13.61
N ALA A 48 1.01 20.67 -14.06
CA ALA A 48 0.03 21.49 -14.77
C ALA A 48 -0.67 22.49 -13.83
N LEU A 49 -0.90 22.08 -12.59
CA LEU A 49 -1.55 22.88 -11.56
C LEU A 49 -0.58 23.69 -10.69
N PHE A 50 0.72 23.76 -11.03
CA PHE A 50 1.75 24.37 -10.19
C PHE A 50 1.52 25.86 -9.87
N LEU A 51 0.72 26.54 -10.70
CA LEU A 51 0.30 27.93 -10.47
C LEU A 51 -0.68 28.07 -9.31
N LEU A 52 -1.35 26.98 -8.92
CA LEU A 52 -2.23 26.95 -7.77
C LEU A 52 -1.41 26.59 -6.51
N PRO A 53 -1.80 27.07 -5.32
CA PRO A 53 -1.19 26.62 -4.08
C PRO A 53 -1.51 25.15 -3.74
N VAL A 54 -2.50 24.53 -4.41
CA VAL A 54 -3.01 23.20 -4.09
C VAL A 54 -1.95 22.09 -4.23
N PRO A 55 -1.17 21.97 -5.33
CA PRO A 55 -0.15 20.92 -5.46
C PRO A 55 0.99 21.06 -4.46
N HIS A 56 1.30 22.27 -4.00
CA HIS A 56 2.30 22.51 -2.97
C HIS A 56 1.85 21.99 -1.61
N VAL A 57 0.62 22.34 -1.19
CA VAL A 57 0.03 21.83 0.05
C VAL A 57 -0.12 20.31 -0.02
N ALA A 58 -0.57 19.76 -1.15
CA ALA A 58 -0.69 18.33 -1.34
C ALA A 58 0.68 17.62 -1.24
N SER A 59 1.74 18.21 -1.81
CA SER A 59 3.10 17.68 -1.67
C SER A 59 3.57 17.67 -0.21
N GLY A 60 3.23 18.72 0.56
CA GLY A 60 3.50 18.77 2.00
C GLY A 60 2.74 17.70 2.79
N LEU A 61 1.44 17.55 2.54
CA LEU A 61 0.62 16.49 3.16
C LEU A 61 1.14 15.09 2.84
N GLU A 62 1.60 14.87 1.61
CA GLU A 62 2.21 13.60 1.21
C GLU A 62 3.55 13.36 1.88
N ALA A 63 4.36 14.39 2.12
CA ALA A 63 5.57 14.25 2.92
C ALA A 63 5.25 13.80 4.36
N LEU A 64 4.22 14.37 4.99
CA LEU A 64 3.74 13.92 6.30
C LEU A 64 3.22 12.49 6.24
N TRP A 65 2.41 12.17 5.23
CA TRP A 65 1.89 10.81 5.05
C TRP A 65 3.02 9.79 4.89
N TYR A 66 4.04 10.10 4.09
CA TYR A 66 5.21 9.24 3.94
C TYR A 66 6.02 9.15 5.22
N LEU A 67 6.10 10.19 6.05
CA LEU A 67 6.76 10.11 7.36
C LEU A 67 6.02 9.20 8.35
N LEU A 68 4.68 9.17 8.26
CA LEU A 68 3.83 8.31 9.10
C LEU A 68 3.79 6.86 8.63
N LEU A 69 4.12 6.61 7.35
CA LEU A 69 4.11 5.28 6.76
C LEU A 69 5.34 4.49 7.20
N ASP A 70 5.19 3.22 7.59
CA ASP A 70 6.35 2.36 7.83
C ASP A 70 7.12 2.08 6.53
N GLN A 71 8.43 1.85 6.63
CA GLN A 71 9.30 1.53 5.50
C GLN A 71 8.77 0.36 4.65
N GLU A 72 8.17 -0.64 5.29
CA GLU A 72 7.65 -1.83 4.61
C GLU A 72 6.34 -1.55 3.87
N GLN A 73 5.44 -0.80 4.49
CA GLN A 73 4.20 -0.35 3.86
C GLN A 73 4.51 0.55 2.66
N PHE A 74 5.50 1.44 2.79
CA PHE A 74 6.01 2.25 1.68
C PHE A 74 6.60 1.37 0.57
N TYR A 75 7.43 0.39 0.94
CA TYR A 75 8.07 -0.50 -0.01
C TYR A 75 7.03 -1.29 -0.82
N GLY A 76 6.06 -1.92 -0.16
CA GLY A 76 5.00 -2.67 -0.81
C GLY A 76 4.17 -1.82 -1.78
N ARG A 77 3.89 -0.56 -1.41
CA ARG A 77 3.08 0.34 -2.24
C ARG A 77 3.80 0.88 -3.48
N PHE A 78 5.10 1.16 -3.39
CA PHE A 78 5.84 1.89 -4.44
C PHE A 78 6.88 1.05 -5.19
N ASN A 79 7.12 -0.19 -4.76
CA ASN A 79 8.03 -1.14 -5.40
C ASN A 79 7.30 -2.44 -5.79
N PRO A 80 6.19 -2.36 -6.57
CA PRO A 80 5.48 -3.57 -6.99
C PRO A 80 6.41 -4.45 -7.84
N GLY A 81 6.42 -5.76 -7.54
CA GLY A 81 7.22 -6.74 -8.26
C GLY A 81 8.71 -6.80 -7.87
N LEU A 82 9.14 -6.06 -6.84
CA LEU A 82 10.49 -6.16 -6.29
C LEU A 82 10.50 -6.99 -5.00
N PRO A 83 11.53 -7.83 -4.78
CA PRO A 83 11.64 -8.60 -3.55
C PRO A 83 11.76 -7.65 -2.34
N PRO A 84 11.11 -7.94 -1.20
CA PRO A 84 11.18 -7.09 -0.03
C PRO A 84 12.63 -6.97 0.48
N PRO A 85 12.98 -5.84 1.12
CA PRO A 85 14.31 -5.67 1.70
C PRO A 85 14.58 -6.76 2.74
N LYS A 86 15.81 -7.29 2.75
CA LYS A 86 16.22 -8.35 3.70
C LYS A 86 16.00 -7.86 5.13
N GLY A 87 15.13 -8.54 5.88
CA GLY A 87 14.76 -8.19 7.26
C GLY A 87 13.42 -7.49 7.42
N ALA A 88 12.63 -7.34 6.35
CA ALA A 88 11.25 -6.86 6.41
C ALA A 88 10.35 -7.83 7.21
N LYS A 89 9.73 -7.34 8.29
CA LYS A 89 8.61 -7.93 9.00
C LYS A 89 7.34 -7.83 8.16
N ILE A 90 7.16 -8.78 7.25
CA ILE A 90 5.94 -8.94 6.44
C ILE A 90 4.73 -8.78 7.36
N THR A 91 4.13 -7.59 7.34
CA THR A 91 2.84 -7.37 7.98
C THR A 91 1.84 -7.87 6.95
N PRO A 92 1.08 -8.93 7.23
CA PRO A 92 0.13 -9.44 6.25
C PRO A 92 -0.81 -8.30 5.89
N GLN A 93 -0.75 -7.86 4.63
CA GLN A 93 -1.77 -6.98 4.08
C GLN A 93 -3.03 -7.82 4.02
N ILE A 94 -3.93 -7.62 4.97
CA ILE A 94 -5.20 -8.32 5.02
C ILE A 94 -6.01 -7.82 3.82
N ASP A 95 -6.05 -8.61 2.75
CA ASP A 95 -6.80 -8.29 1.55
C ASP A 95 -8.30 -8.32 1.87
N PRO A 96 -9.06 -7.24 1.58
CA PRO A 96 -10.49 -7.19 1.90
C PRO A 96 -11.29 -8.30 1.19
N ILE A 97 -10.83 -8.75 0.02
CA ILE A 97 -11.41 -9.89 -0.71
C ILE A 97 -11.20 -11.19 0.08
N GLN A 98 -10.03 -11.38 0.69
CA GLN A 98 -9.70 -12.56 1.48
C GLN A 98 -10.54 -12.60 2.77
N VAL A 99 -10.71 -11.45 3.45
CA VAL A 99 -11.60 -11.35 4.62
C VAL A 99 -13.04 -11.73 4.26
N GLN A 100 -13.52 -11.30 3.09
CA GLN A 100 -14.88 -11.58 2.64
C GLN A 100 -15.06 -13.07 2.30
N ALA A 101 -14.05 -13.72 1.73
CA ALA A 101 -14.05 -15.16 1.48
C ALA A 101 -14.03 -15.97 2.79
N ILE A 102 -13.19 -15.59 3.76
CA ILE A 102 -13.13 -16.23 5.09
C ILE A 102 -14.49 -16.08 5.80
N ALA A 103 -15.11 -14.90 5.75
CA ALA A 103 -16.42 -14.66 6.35
C ALA A 103 -17.54 -15.50 5.70
N ALA A 104 -17.51 -15.69 4.38
CA ALA A 104 -18.44 -16.56 3.67
C ALA A 104 -18.26 -18.02 4.07
N ALA A 105 -17.02 -18.52 4.08
CA ALA A 105 -16.71 -19.89 4.49
C ALA A 105 -17.12 -20.20 5.95
N LEU A 106 -16.94 -19.23 6.86
CA LEU A 106 -17.43 -19.35 8.24
C LEU A 106 -18.96 -19.45 8.32
N ARG A 107 -19.67 -18.74 7.45
CA ARG A 107 -21.15 -18.76 7.40
C ARG A 107 -21.67 -20.10 6.88
N ASP A 108 -21.01 -20.67 5.88
CA ASP A 108 -21.32 -22.00 5.35
C ASP A 108 -21.06 -23.10 6.38
N LEU A 109 -19.95 -23.02 7.12
CA LEU A 109 -19.65 -23.95 8.22
C LEU A 109 -20.71 -23.90 9.33
N GLU A 110 -21.19 -22.71 9.67
CA GLU A 110 -22.26 -22.54 10.67
C GLU A 110 -23.59 -23.14 10.18
N GLN A 111 -23.90 -23.02 8.87
CA GLN A 111 -25.09 -23.64 8.29
C GLN A 111 -25.02 -25.18 8.36
N LEU A 112 -23.89 -25.77 7.98
CA LEU A 112 -23.67 -27.23 8.07
C LEU A 112 -23.80 -27.76 9.50
N ARG A 113 -23.38 -26.97 10.51
CA ARG A 113 -23.56 -27.30 11.92
C ARG A 113 -25.05 -27.28 12.30
N GLN A 114 -25.79 -26.26 11.87
CA GLN A 114 -27.24 -26.15 12.15
C GLN A 114 -28.05 -27.26 11.50
N GLU A 115 -27.63 -27.71 10.32
CA GLU A 115 -28.21 -28.86 9.61
C GLU A 115 -27.85 -30.21 10.24
N GLY A 116 -26.96 -30.23 11.26
CA GLY A 116 -26.49 -31.45 11.91
C GLY A 116 -25.56 -32.30 11.03
N LEU A 117 -25.06 -31.75 9.92
CA LEU A 117 -24.18 -32.44 8.97
C LEU A 117 -22.73 -32.51 9.45
N ILE A 118 -22.35 -31.64 10.38
CA ILE A 118 -21.04 -31.65 11.04
C ILE A 118 -21.20 -31.57 12.55
N SER A 119 -20.30 -32.21 13.28
CA SER A 119 -20.25 -32.14 14.73
C SER A 119 -19.64 -30.82 15.23
N GLU A 120 -19.95 -30.45 16.46
CA GLU A 120 -19.43 -29.23 17.11
C GLU A 120 -17.90 -29.25 17.22
N TYR A 121 -17.32 -30.44 17.40
CA TYR A 121 -15.87 -30.64 17.40
C TYR A 121 -15.23 -30.37 16.02
N GLU A 122 -15.84 -30.86 14.94
CA GLU A 122 -15.35 -30.63 13.57
C GLU A 122 -15.45 -29.16 13.16
N PHE A 123 -16.51 -28.48 13.62
CA PHE A 123 -16.67 -27.04 13.43
C PHE A 123 -15.55 -26.25 14.12
N GLU A 124 -15.25 -26.52 15.39
CA GLU A 124 -14.18 -25.83 16.11
C GLU A 124 -12.80 -26.05 15.49
N GLN A 125 -12.52 -27.26 14.99
CA GLN A 125 -11.27 -27.54 14.29
C GLN A 125 -11.14 -26.71 13.00
N LYS A 126 -12.17 -26.73 12.13
CA LYS A 126 -12.13 -25.98 10.87
C LYS A 126 -12.10 -24.47 11.07
N ARG A 127 -12.77 -23.96 12.12
CA ARG A 127 -12.72 -22.54 12.47
C ARG A 127 -11.31 -22.07 12.81
N ARG A 128 -10.55 -22.84 13.60
CA ARG A 128 -9.17 -22.49 13.95
C ARG A 128 -8.27 -22.48 12.73
N GLN A 129 -8.43 -23.47 11.85
CA GLN A 129 -7.67 -23.55 10.61
C GLN A 129 -7.86 -22.31 9.72
N LEU A 130 -9.10 -21.79 9.60
CA LEU A 130 -9.41 -20.59 8.84
C LEU A 130 -8.93 -19.27 9.49
N LEU A 131 -8.66 -19.28 10.79
CA LEU A 131 -8.16 -18.10 11.52
C LEU A 131 -6.63 -18.05 11.55
N GLU A 132 -5.97 -19.17 11.28
CA GLU A 132 -4.51 -19.30 11.21
C GLU A 132 -3.97 -19.17 9.77
N GLU A 133 -4.84 -19.21 8.74
CA GLU A 133 -4.55 -18.79 7.36
C GLU A 133 -4.46 -17.27 7.20
#